data_AF-A0A1W6CJS7-F1
#
_entry.id   AF-A0A1W6CJS7-F1
#
_cell.length_a   1.000
_cell.length_b   1.000
_cell.length_c   1.000
_cell.angle_alpha   90.00
_cell.angle_beta   90.00
_cell.angle_gamma   90.00
#
_symmetry.space_group_name_H-M   'P 1'
#
loop_
_entity.id
_entity.type
_entity.pdbx_description
1 polymer ?
#
loop_
_entity_poly.entity_id
_entity_poly.type
_entity_poly.pdbx_seq_one_letter_code
_entity_poly.pdbx_strand_id
1 'polypeptide(L)'
;MSAVVVHCLDQARAALADAKADRPVSLISPPGTAGFQGIGWWRALCRILRDEFPDHTVETVLDCGESPGLALAAIRAGIPAIRVADLCPSALMRLRDIARQAGVQVISPGNV
;
A
#
# COMPACT_ATOMS: atom_id res chain seq x y z
N MET A 1 5.04 1.73 15.54
CA MET A 1 4.42 1.29 14.28
C MET A 1 5.35 0.26 13.67
N SER A 2 4.86 -0.95 13.39
CA SER A 2 5.67 -2.01 12.76
C SER A 2 5.30 -2.09 11.29
N ALA A 3 6.29 -2.02 10.40
CA ALA A 3 6.12 -2.17 8.96
C ALA A 3 6.53 -3.60 8.54
N VAL A 4 5.67 -4.28 7.79
CA VAL A 4 5.90 -5.67 7.35
C VAL A 4 5.57 -5.81 5.87
N VAL A 5 6.48 -6.41 5.11
CA VAL A 5 6.22 -6.76 3.70
C VAL A 5 5.48 -8.10 3.65
N VAL A 6 4.34 -8.16 2.95
CA VAL A 6 3.48 -9.34 2.89
C VAL A 6 3.19 -9.76 1.45
N HIS A 7 3.54 -10.99 1.10
CA HIS A 7 3.40 -11.53 -0.25
C HIS A 7 2.05 -12.23 -0.48
N CYS A 8 1.35 -12.58 0.60
CA CYS A 8 0.06 -13.25 0.56
C CYS A 8 -0.81 -12.90 1.77
N LEU A 9 -2.09 -13.29 1.69
CA LEU A 9 -3.07 -13.07 2.75
C LEU A 9 -2.68 -13.75 4.07
N ASP A 10 -2.13 -14.97 4.01
CA ASP A 10 -1.78 -15.72 5.22
C ASP A 10 -0.62 -15.08 5.98
N GLN A 11 0.36 -14.50 5.27
CA GLN A 11 1.42 -13.71 5.91
C GLN A 11 0.87 -12.45 6.59
N ALA A 12 -0.09 -11.77 5.95
CA ALA A 12 -0.72 -10.60 6.54
C ALA A 12 -1.56 -10.95 7.78
N ARG A 13 -2.29 -12.06 7.74
CA ARG A 13 -3.03 -12.59 8.91
C ARG A 13 -2.09 -12.91 10.06
N ALA A 14 -0.99 -13.60 9.80
CA ALA A 14 0.01 -13.91 10.83
C ALA A 14 0.58 -12.64 11.46
N ALA A 15 0.93 -11.65 10.63
CA ALA A 15 1.45 -10.36 11.12
C ALA A 15 0.44 -9.61 12.01
N LEU A 16 -0.86 -9.65 11.69
CA LEU A 16 -1.90 -9.02 12.52
C LEU A 16 -2.23 -9.83 13.78
N ALA A 17 -2.23 -11.16 13.70
CA ALA A 17 -2.48 -12.04 14.85
C ALA A 17 -1.40 -11.90 15.94
N ASP A 18 -0.14 -11.72 15.54
CA ASP A 18 0.98 -11.49 16.47
C ASP A 18 1.04 -10.04 17.00
N ALA A 19 0.39 -9.11 16.30
CA ALA A 19 0.37 -7.70 16.68
C ALA A 19 -0.67 -7.43 17.78
N LYS A 20 -0.28 -6.59 18.75
CA LYS A 20 -1.23 -6.05 19.73
C LYS A 20 -2.20 -5.09 19.02
N ALA A 21 -3.50 -5.25 19.28
CA ALA A 21 -4.56 -4.46 18.62
C ALA A 21 -4.41 -2.93 18.82
N ASP A 22 -3.83 -2.50 19.94
CA ASP A 22 -3.59 -1.09 20.26
C ASP A 22 -2.40 -0.47 19.50
N ARG A 23 -1.66 -1.26 18.71
CA ARG A 23 -0.49 -0.81 17.97
C ARG A 23 -0.76 -0.82 16.46
N PRO A 24 -0.61 0.32 15.78
CA PRO A 24 -0.75 0.37 14.32
C PRO A 24 0.26 -0.53 13.61
N VAL A 25 -0.22 -1.29 12.63
CA VAL A 25 0.56 -2.16 11.74
C VAL A 25 0.48 -1.62 10.32
N SER A 26 1.64 -1.47 9.67
CA SER A 26 1.72 -1.07 8.27
C SER A 26 2.07 -2.29 7.43
N LEU A 27 1.17 -2.69 6.53
CA LEU A 27 1.35 -3.79 5.61
C LEU A 27 1.76 -3.24 4.24
N ILE A 28 2.91 -3.68 3.75
CA ILE A 28 3.50 -3.19 2.51
C ILE A 28 3.53 -4.35 1.51
N SER A 29 3.07 -4.12 0.29
CA SER A 29 3.21 -5.13 -0.75
C SER A 29 4.67 -5.23 -1.23
N PRO A 30 5.10 -6.37 -1.78
CA PRO A 30 6.41 -6.50 -2.42
C PRO A 30 6.63 -5.49 -3.56
N PRO A 31 7.89 -5.18 -3.94
CA PRO A 31 8.20 -4.30 -5.05
C PRO A 31 7.50 -4.74 -6.35
N GLY A 32 6.84 -3.81 -7.05
CA GLY A 32 6.17 -4.03 -8.33
C GLY A 32 4.81 -4.73 -8.25
N THR A 33 4.23 -4.95 -7.06
CA THR A 33 3.00 -5.75 -6.87
C THR A 33 1.83 -5.28 -7.72
N ALA A 34 1.67 -3.97 -7.92
CA ALA A 34 0.60 -3.44 -8.78
C ALA A 34 0.67 -3.96 -10.23
N GLY A 35 1.86 -4.32 -10.71
CA GLY A 35 2.08 -4.78 -12.08
C GLY A 35 1.95 -6.29 -12.27
N PHE A 36 2.42 -7.11 -11.31
CA PHE A 36 2.38 -8.58 -11.46
C PHE A 36 1.19 -9.25 -10.79
N GLN A 37 0.76 -8.78 -9.60
CA GLN A 37 -0.38 -9.36 -8.87
C GLN A 37 -1.66 -8.54 -9.09
N GLY A 38 -1.48 -7.25 -9.35
CA GLY A 38 -2.56 -6.34 -9.70
C GLY A 38 -3.15 -5.60 -8.51
N ILE A 39 -3.63 -4.39 -8.80
CA ILE A 39 -4.25 -3.50 -7.81
C ILE A 39 -5.50 -4.15 -7.20
N GLY A 40 -6.29 -4.88 -8.00
CA GLY A 40 -7.51 -5.55 -7.55
C GLY A 40 -7.23 -6.63 -6.50
N TRP A 41 -6.14 -7.38 -6.65
CA TRP A 41 -5.71 -8.38 -5.68
C TRP A 41 -5.41 -7.74 -4.32
N TRP A 42 -4.62 -6.66 -4.31
CA TRP A 42 -4.31 -5.94 -3.07
C TRP A 42 -5.56 -5.41 -2.38
N ARG A 43 -6.50 -4.82 -3.14
CA ARG A 43 -7.79 -4.35 -2.59
C ARG A 43 -8.59 -5.46 -1.93
N ALA A 44 -8.63 -6.64 -2.55
CA ALA A 44 -9.35 -7.79 -2.01
C ALA A 44 -8.70 -8.26 -0.69
N LEU A 45 -7.37 -8.36 -0.66
CA LEU A 45 -6.62 -8.69 0.55
C LEU A 45 -6.90 -7.68 1.67
N CYS A 46 -6.80 -6.38 1.42
CA CYS A 46 -7.06 -5.34 2.43
C CYS A 46 -8.53 -5.32 2.91
N ARG A 47 -9.48 -5.73 2.07
CA ARG A 47 -10.88 -5.89 2.48
C ARG A 47 -11.02 -7.06 3.46
N ILE A 48 -10.48 -8.22 3.11
CA ILE A 48 -10.55 -9.41 3.97
C ILE A 48 -9.94 -9.12 5.35
N LEU A 49 -8.77 -8.47 5.39
CA LEU A 49 -8.12 -8.15 6.67
C LEU A 49 -8.91 -7.15 7.53
N ARG A 50 -9.59 -6.16 6.93
CA ARG A 50 -10.45 -5.24 7.69
C ARG A 50 -11.67 -5.94 8.27
N ASP A 51 -12.21 -6.93 7.55
CA ASP A 51 -13.35 -7.71 8.00
C ASP A 51 -12.93 -8.72 9.10
N GLU A 52 -11.73 -9.30 9.01
CA GLU A 52 -11.19 -10.28 9.97
C GLU A 52 -10.58 -9.65 11.24
N PHE A 53 -10.00 -8.44 11.12
CA PHE A 53 -9.32 -7.73 12.21
C PHE A 53 -9.89 -6.31 12.40
N PRO A 54 -11.18 -6.16 12.73
CA PRO A 54 -11.83 -4.86 12.83
C PRO A 54 -11.27 -3.96 13.95
N ASP A 55 -10.66 -4.57 14.97
CA ASP A 55 -10.08 -3.85 16.12
C ASP A 55 -8.63 -3.37 15.86
N HIS A 56 -7.99 -3.81 14.77
CA HIS A 56 -6.64 -3.40 14.44
C HIS A 56 -6.64 -2.12 13.60
N THR A 57 -5.75 -1.20 13.95
CA THR A 57 -5.41 -0.08 13.05
C THR A 57 -4.40 -0.55 12.01
N VAL A 58 -4.89 -0.84 10.79
CA VAL A 58 -4.06 -1.34 9.69
C VAL A 58 -3.88 -0.29 8.61
N GLU A 59 -2.63 0.11 8.39
CA GLU A 59 -2.24 0.90 7.23
C GLU A 59 -1.76 -0.04 6.12
N THR A 60 -2.07 0.28 4.86
CA THR A 60 -1.71 -0.58 3.72
C THR A 60 -1.06 0.23 2.61
N VAL A 61 0.07 -0.26 2.10
CA VAL A 61 0.86 0.42 1.07
C VAL A 61 1.02 -0.51 -0.13
N LEU A 62 0.51 -0.08 -1.30
CA LEU A 62 0.72 -0.80 -2.55
C LEU A 62 1.92 -0.25 -3.31
N ASP A 63 2.87 -1.12 -3.62
CA ASP A 63 4.00 -0.80 -4.46
C ASP A 63 3.62 -0.83 -5.95
N CYS A 64 3.82 0.30 -6.61
CA CYS A 64 3.54 0.53 -8.02
C CYS A 64 4.81 0.51 -8.90
N GLY A 65 5.96 0.17 -8.32
CA GLY A 65 7.27 0.15 -8.95
C GLY A 65 7.61 1.49 -9.61
N GLU A 66 8.18 1.41 -10.80
CA GLU A 66 8.60 2.56 -11.61
C GLU A 66 7.49 3.06 -12.54
N SER A 67 6.24 2.62 -12.35
CA SER A 67 5.14 2.94 -13.27
C SER A 67 4.22 4.04 -12.71
N PRO A 68 4.30 5.28 -13.24
CA PRO A 68 3.34 6.32 -12.86
C PRO A 68 1.93 5.98 -13.35
N GLY A 69 1.78 5.17 -14.41
CA GLY A 69 0.49 4.69 -14.89
C GLY A 69 -0.21 3.78 -13.87
N LEU A 70 0.52 2.82 -13.30
CA LEU A 70 0.00 1.95 -12.24
C LEU A 70 -0.29 2.73 -10.97
N ALA A 71 0.56 3.69 -10.61
CA ALA A 71 0.33 4.59 -9.47
C ALA A 71 -0.99 5.37 -9.61
N LEU A 72 -1.25 5.95 -10.79
CA LEU A 72 -2.51 6.65 -11.07
C LEU A 72 -3.71 5.69 -11.08
N ALA A 73 -3.55 4.47 -11.58
CA ALA A 73 -4.61 3.46 -11.53
C ALA A 73 -4.93 3.06 -10.08
N ALA A 74 -3.92 2.92 -9.21
CA ALA A 74 -4.10 2.63 -7.80
C ALA A 74 -4.82 3.77 -7.05
N ILE A 75 -4.46 5.03 -7.32
CA ILE A 75 -5.17 6.21 -6.79
C ILE A 75 -6.64 6.16 -7.18
N ARG A 76 -6.95 5.96 -8.47
CA ARG A 76 -8.34 5.87 -8.95
C ARG A 76 -9.11 4.69 -8.36
N ALA A 77 -8.41 3.60 -8.03
CA ALA A 77 -9.00 2.44 -7.38
C ALA A 77 -9.25 2.63 -5.87
N GLY A 78 -8.87 3.79 -5.30
CA GLY A 78 -9.08 4.12 -3.89
C GLY A 78 -8.06 3.45 -2.95
N ILE A 79 -6.84 3.17 -3.44
CA ILE A 79 -5.75 2.74 -2.57
C ILE A 79 -5.31 3.93 -1.69
N PRO A 80 -5.23 3.78 -0.36
CA PRO A 80 -4.96 4.90 0.55
C PRO A 80 -3.50 5.34 0.56
N ALA A 81 -2.56 4.42 0.31
CA ALA A 81 -1.14 4.73 0.22
C ALA A 81 -0.45 3.89 -0.86
N ILE A 82 0.42 4.52 -1.64
CA ILE A 82 1.18 3.89 -2.71
C ILE A 82 2.67 4.17 -2.54
N ARG A 83 3.51 3.21 -2.95
CA ARG A 83 4.96 3.40 -3.10
C ARG A 83 5.31 3.41 -4.59
N VAL A 84 6.20 4.31 -4.98
CA VAL A 84 6.78 4.37 -6.33
C VAL A 84 8.29 4.45 -6.22
N ALA A 85 8.99 3.81 -7.15
CA ALA A 85 10.46 3.80 -7.23
C ALA A 85 10.91 4.56 -8.49
N ASP A 86 12.08 5.19 -8.42
CA ASP A 86 12.85 5.70 -9.56
C ASP A 86 12.11 6.57 -10.59
N LEU A 87 11.01 7.22 -10.19
CA LEU A 87 10.35 8.21 -11.02
C LEU A 87 11.20 9.47 -11.14
N CYS A 88 11.28 10.02 -12.36
CA CYS A 88 11.92 11.32 -12.54
C CYS A 88 11.22 12.41 -11.69
N PRO A 89 11.95 13.45 -11.23
CA PRO A 89 11.40 14.41 -10.28
C PRO A 89 10.11 15.11 -10.72
N SER A 90 9.97 15.41 -12.02
CA SER A 90 8.79 16.05 -12.58
C SER A 90 7.57 15.12 -12.58
N ALA A 91 7.74 13.83 -12.89
CA ALA A 91 6.68 12.83 -12.80
C ALA A 91 6.26 12.60 -11.34
N LEU A 92 7.21 12.48 -10.43
CA LEU A 92 6.94 12.31 -9.00
C LEU A 92 6.18 13.52 -8.41
N MET A 93 6.56 14.74 -8.79
CA MET A 93 5.87 15.97 -8.37
C MET A 93 4.41 15.99 -8.81
N ARG A 94 4.14 15.69 -10.08
CA ARG A 94 2.77 15.64 -10.62
C ARG A 94 1.95 14.53 -9.97
N LEU A 95 2.55 13.35 -9.79
CA LEU A 95 1.90 12.23 -9.09
C LEU A 95 1.52 12.61 -7.66
N ARG A 96 2.42 13.27 -6.92
CA ARG A 96 2.15 13.74 -5.54
C ARG A 96 1.04 14.78 -5.49
N ASP A 97 0.98 15.70 -6.45
CA ASP A 97 -0.12 16.67 -6.48
C ASP A 97 -1.48 16.00 -6.73
N ILE A 98 -1.54 15.04 -7.68
CA ILE A 98 -2.75 14.24 -7.93
C ILE A 98 -3.12 13.43 -6.68
N ALA A 99 -2.16 12.76 -6.06
CA ALA A 99 -2.39 11.95 -4.87
C ALA A 99 -2.91 12.81 -3.70
N ARG A 100 -2.33 14.00 -3.47
CA ARG A 100 -2.81 14.97 -2.48
C ARG A 100 -4.27 15.37 -2.73
N GLN A 101 -4.63 15.66 -3.98
CA GLN A 101 -6.00 16.00 -4.35
C GLN A 101 -6.97 14.83 -4.13
N ALA A 102 -6.49 13.60 -4.26
CA ALA A 102 -7.26 12.37 -4.04
C ALA A 102 -7.22 11.86 -2.58
N GLY A 103 -6.49 12.52 -1.68
CA GLY A 103 -6.30 12.05 -0.29
C GLY A 103 -5.43 10.79 -0.16
N VAL A 104 -4.60 10.49 -1.15
CA VAL A 104 -3.72 9.31 -1.19
C VAL A 104 -2.29 9.69 -0.79
N GLN A 105 -1.66 8.86 0.04
CA GLN A 105 -0.27 9.03 0.44
C GLN A 105 0.69 8.44 -0.60
N VAL A 106 1.76 9.18 -0.92
CA VAL A 106 2.86 8.68 -1.78
C VAL A 106 4.11 8.49 -0.92
N ILE A 107 4.48 7.24 -0.69
CA ILE A 107 5.62 6.87 0.16
C ILE A 107 6.90 6.87 -0.66
N SER A 108 7.94 7.52 -0.12
CA SER A 108 9.28 7.55 -0.72
C SER A 108 10.05 6.25 -0.41
N PRO A 109 10.97 5.80 -1.28
CA PRO A 109 11.76 4.56 -1.09
C PRO A 109 12.63 4.46 0.18
N GLY A 110 12.65 5.44 1.08
CA GLY A 110 13.50 5.46 2.27
C GLY A 110 12.76 5.53 3.62
N ASN A 111 11.45 5.29 3.66
CA ASN A 111 10.65 5.51 4.87
C ASN A 111 9.70 4.35 5.21
N VAL A 112 10.20 3.11 5.08
CA VAL A 112 9.58 1.89 5.63
C VAL A 112 10.60 1.08 6.39
#